data_AF-A0A972ZTG2-F1
#
_entry.id   AF-A0A972ZTG2-F1
#
_cell.length_a   1.000
_cell.length_b   1.000
_cell.length_c   1.000
_cell.angle_alpha   90.00
_cell.angle_beta   90.00
_cell.angle_gamma   90.00
#
_symmetry.space_group_name_H-M   'P 1'
#
loop_
_entity.id
_entity.type
_entity.pdbx_description
1 polymer ?
#
loop_
_entity_poly.entity_id
_entity_poly.type
_entity_poly.pdbx_seq_one_letter_code
_entity_poly.pdbx_strand_id
1 'polypeptide(L)' 'MKKEIKELVEISQFYGQKKDFVIAGGGNTSYKDENHLYIKASGINLGNIT' A
#
# COMPACT_ATOMS: atom_id res chain seq x y z
N MET A 1 -13.16 0.56 8.83
CA MET A 1 -12.17 -0.05 7.92
C MET A 1 -11.77 -1.41 8.50
N LYS A 2 -11.67 -2.47 7.67
CA LYS A 2 -11.15 -3.79 8.12
C LYS A 2 -9.73 -3.62 8.70
N LYS A 3 -9.37 -4.40 9.71
CA LYS A 3 -8.06 -4.30 10.39
C LYS A 3 -6.90 -4.47 9.40
N GLU A 4 -7.04 -5.43 8.50
CA GLU A 4 -6.03 -5.81 7.52
C GLU A 4 -5.85 -4.73 6.44
N ILE A 5 -6.92 -4.00 6.12
CA ILE A 5 -6.83 -2.85 5.22
C ILE A 5 -6.10 -1.69 5.90
N LYS A 6 -6.31 -1.47 7.20
CA LYS A 6 -5.54 -0.50 7.98
C LYS A 6 -4.05 -0.86 8.01
N GLU A 7 -3.74 -2.13 8.27
CA GLU A 7 -2.37 -2.66 8.26
C GLU A 7 -1.73 -2.55 6.87
N LEU A 8 -2.49 -2.79 5.80
CA LEU A 8 -2.03 -2.59 4.42
C LEU A 8 -1.69 -1.12 4.15
N VAL A 9 -2.50 -0.18 4.65
CA VAL A 9 -2.21 1.26 4.57
C VAL A 9 -0.93 1.59 5.34
N GLU A 10 -0.81 1.12 6.58
CA GLU A 10 0.35 1.39 7.44
C GLU A 10 1.66 0.86 6.82
N ILE A 11 1.67 -0.37 6.29
CA ILE A 11 2.88 -0.93 5.66
C ILE A 11 3.20 -0.24 4.33
N SER A 12 2.19 0.16 3.56
CA SER A 12 2.36 0.92 2.32
C SER A 12 3.00 2.28 2.62
N GLN A 13 2.50 2.99 3.62
CA GLN A 13 3.05 4.28 4.03
C GLN A 13 4.48 4.14 4.58
N PHE A 14 4.75 3.10 5.40
CA PHE A 14 6.07 2.86 5.98
C PHE A 14 7.17 2.67 4.92
N TYR A 15 6.93 1.84 3.90
CA TYR A 15 7.89 1.63 2.81
C TYR A 15 7.85 2.77 1.79
N GLY A 16 6.66 3.29 1.49
CA GLY A 16 6.46 4.35 0.49
C GLY A 16 7.07 5.70 0.86
N GLN A 17 7.34 5.96 2.15
CA GLN A 17 8.03 7.17 2.63
C GLN A 17 9.57 7.03 2.61
N LYS A 18 10.10 5.83 2.39
CA LYS A 18 11.54 5.56 2.44
C LYS A 18 12.11 5.42 1.03
N LYS A 19 12.99 6.35 0.67
CA LYS A 19 13.63 6.42 -0.66
C LYS A 19 14.45 5.16 -1.00
N ASP A 20 14.90 4.42 0.00
CA ASP A 20 15.65 3.18 -0.17
C ASP A 20 14.78 2.03 -0.72
N PHE A 21 13.45 2.14 -0.59
CA PHE A 21 12.50 1.11 -1.03
C PHE A 21 11.69 1.54 -2.25
N VAL A 22 11.48 2.84 -2.44
CA VAL A 22 10.62 3.37 -3.51
C VAL A 22 11.25 4.59 -4.17
N ILE A 23 11.31 4.59 -5.50
CA ILE A 23 11.73 5.72 -6.32
C ILE A 23 10.49 6.37 -6.94
N ALA A 24 10.46 7.71 -6.96
CA ALA A 24 9.40 8.50 -7.60
C ALA A 24 7.96 8.18 -7.15
N GLY A 25 7.77 7.74 -5.90
CA GLY A 25 6.44 7.44 -5.35
C GLY A 25 5.79 6.15 -5.87
N GLY A 26 6.54 5.34 -6.64
CA GLY A 26 6.10 4.07 -7.21
C GLY A 26 5.79 2.97 -6.18
N GLY A 27 5.92 1.71 -6.60
CA GLY A 27 5.64 0.56 -5.74
C GLY A 27 4.14 0.24 -5.59
N ASN A 28 3.89 -1.01 -5.20
CA ASN A 28 2.56 -1.58 -5.04
C ASN A 28 2.53 -2.49 -3.80
N THR A 29 1.34 -2.65 -3.27
CA THR A 29 1.03 -3.52 -2.12
C THR A 29 -0.32 -4.15 -2.37
N SER A 30 -0.50 -5.36 -1.83
CA SER A 30 -1.75 -6.07 -1.90
C SER A 30 -2.00 -6.89 -0.64
N TYR A 31 -3.27 -7.13 -0.36
CA TYR A 31 -3.74 -7.99 0.71
C TYR A 31 -4.76 -8.97 0.13
N LYS A 32 -4.66 -10.24 0.49
CA LYS A 32 -5.58 -11.28 0.02
C LYS A 32 -6.40 -11.80 1.20
N ASP A 33 -7.72 -11.85 1.03
CA ASP A 33 -8.61 -12.61 1.90
C ASP A 33 -9.19 -13.84 1.15
N GLU A 34 -10.17 -14.51 1.75
CA GLU A 34 -10.80 -15.71 1.16
C GLU A 34 -11.47 -15.44 -0.19
N ASN A 35 -11.92 -14.20 -0.42
CA ASN A 35 -12.79 -13.84 -1.54
C ASN A 35 -12.13 -12.87 -2.53
N HIS A 36 -11.19 -12.04 -2.06
CA HIS A 36 -10.65 -10.93 -2.84
C HIS A 36 -9.14 -10.78 -2.68
N LEU A 37 -8.53 -10.21 -3.73
CA LEU A 37 -7.21 -9.60 -3.67
C LEU A 37 -7.38 -8.09 -3.77
N TYR A 38 -7.07 -7.39 -2.69
CA TYR A 38 -7.05 -5.94 -2.62
C TYR A 38 -5.70 -5.45 -3.11
N ILE A 39 -5.68 -4.54 -4.07
CA ILE A 39 -4.45 -4.03 -4.68
C ILE A 39 -4.50 -2.51 -4.58
N LYS A 40 -3.36 -1.89 -4.26
CA LYS A 40 -3.18 -0.44 -4.37
C LYS A 40 -3.67 0.06 -5.75
N ALA A 41 -4.50 1.10 -5.75
CA ALA A 41 -4.96 1.74 -6.98
C ALA A 41 -3.83 2.48 -7.72
N SER A 42 -3.89 2.46 -9.05
CA SER A 42 -2.97 3.20 -9.92
C SER A 42 -3.09 4.72 -9.74
N GLY A 43 -2.01 5.45 -10.00
CA GLY A 43 -1.98 6.92 -9.95
C GLY A 43 -1.86 7.52 -8.55
N ILE A 44 -1.82 6.71 -7.50
CA ILE A 44 -1.59 7.13 -6.12
C ILE A 44 -0.16 6.75 -5.70
N ASN A 45 0.54 7.60 -4.95
CA ASN A 45 1.85 7.26 -4.40
C ASN A 45 1.73 6.21 -3.30
N LEU A 46 2.66 5.25 -3.21
CA LEU A 46 2.59 4.19 -2.18
C LEU A 46 2.60 4.78 -0.76
N GLY A 47 3.38 5.84 -0.55
CA GLY A 47 3.48 6.55 0.73
C GLY A 47 2.23 7.33 1.15
N ASN A 48 1.24 7.49 0.25
CA ASN A 48 0.11 8.42 0.42
C ASN A 48 -1.26 7.73 0.29
N ILE A 49 -1.32 6.40 0.27
CA ILE A 49 -2.60 5.68 0.21
C ILE A 49 -3.40 5.89 1.52
N THR A 50 -4.74 5.88 1.46
CA THR A 50 -5.65 6.15 2.58
C THR A 50 -6.64 5.01 2.81
#